data_AF-W1IVL5-F1
#
_entry.id   AF-W1IVL5-F1
#
_cell.length_a   1.000
_cell.length_b   1.000
_cell.length_c   1.000
_cell.angle_alpha   90.00
_cell.angle_beta   90.00
_cell.angle_gamma   90.00
#
_symmetry.space_group_name_H-M   'P 1'
#
loop_
_entity.id
_entity.type
_entity.pdbx_description
1 polymer ?
#
loop_
_entity_poly.entity_id
_entity_poly.type
_entity_poly.pdbx_seq_one_letter_code
_entity_poly.pdbx_strand_id
1 'polypeptide(L)' 'MNIKIRLFIIFTLGIGFVIYGIPHFSPEKEVTRIPRVLYPLYEQFGTAGLGVVLMAIGVFCMLYAIFTYKRMK' A
#
# COMPACT_ATOMS: atom_id res chain seq x y z
N MET A 1 0.05 -17.97 -16.22
CA MET A 1 -0.48 -16.58 -16.11
C MET A 1 0.48 -15.63 -16.82
N ASN A 2 -0.01 -14.80 -17.75
CA ASN A 2 0.81 -13.88 -18.55
C ASN A 2 1.52 -12.85 -17.65
N ILE A 3 2.78 -12.54 -17.93
CA ILE A 3 3.57 -11.57 -17.16
C ILE A 3 2.94 -10.17 -17.12
N LYS A 4 2.26 -9.77 -18.20
CA LYS A 4 1.51 -8.51 -18.27
C LYS A 4 0.36 -8.47 -17.27
N ILE A 5 -0.35 -9.59 -17.09
CA ILE A 5 -1.46 -9.72 -16.13
C ILE A 5 -0.91 -9.67 -14.70
N ARG A 6 0.23 -10.31 -14.43
CA ARG A 6 0.90 -10.25 -13.11
C ARG A 6 1.26 -8.82 -12.73
N LEU A 7 1.86 -8.07 -13.66
CA LEU A 7 2.22 -6.67 -13.42
C LEU A 7 1.00 -5.77 -13.22
N PHE A 8 -0.09 -6.03 -13.96
CA PHE A 8 -1.35 -5.33 -13.76
C PHE A 8 -1.92 -5.56 -12.36
N ILE A 9 -1.93 -6.83 -11.89
CA ILE A 9 -2.37 -7.16 -10.53
C ILE A 9 -1.52 -6.43 -9.49
N ILE A 10 -0.18 -6.48 -9.61
CA ILE A 10 0.73 -5.79 -8.68
C ILE A 10 0.49 -4.28 -8.67
N PHE A 11 0.26 -3.67 -9.84
CA PHE A 11 -0.05 -2.26 -9.95
C PHE A 11 -1.37 -1.90 -9.25
N THR A 12 -2.43 -2.69 -9.48
CA THR A 12 -3.73 -2.49 -8.81
C THR A 12 -3.67 -2.69 -7.30
N LEU A 13 -2.87 -3.65 -6.81
CA LEU A 13 -2.60 -3.82 -5.39
C LEU A 13 -1.87 -2.60 -4.81
N GLY A 14 -0.90 -2.05 -5.54
CA GLY A 14 -0.20 -0.83 -5.15
C GLY A 14 -1.15 0.36 -4.98
N ILE A 15 -2.09 0.55 -5.90
CA ILE A 15 -3.15 1.57 -5.79
C ILE A 15 -4.01 1.31 -4.54
N GLY A 16 -4.42 0.06 -4.31
CA GLY A 16 -5.21 -0.33 -3.14
C GLY A 16 -4.52 0.02 -1.82
N PHE A 17 -3.21 -0.21 -1.71
CA PHE A 17 -2.43 0.16 -0.53
C PHE A 17 -2.35 1.66 -0.31
N VAL A 18 -2.19 2.45 -1.37
CA VAL A 18 -2.19 3.93 -1.26
C VAL A 18 -3.56 4.43 -0.78
N ILE A 19 -4.66 3.95 -1.38
CA ILE A 19 -6.01 4.36 -1.00
C ILE A 19 -6.33 3.96 0.45
N TYR A 20 -5.90 2.77 0.87
CA TYR A 20 -6.10 2.29 2.24
C TYR A 20 -5.24 3.04 3.28
N GLY A 21 -4.09 3.58 2.86
CA GLY A 21 -3.23 4.42 3.70
C GLY A 21 -3.81 5.82 3.97
N ILE A 22 -4.54 6.42 3.03
CA ILE A 22 -5.08 7.80 3.17
C ILE A 22 -5.97 7.99 4.41
N PRO A 23 -6.94 7.10 4.71
CA PRO A 23 -7.77 7.21 5.91
C PRO A 23 -7.01 7.26 7.23
N HIS A 24 -5.79 6.72 7.29
CA HIS A 24 -4.98 6.69 8.51
C HIS A 24 -4.41 8.06 8.91
N PHE A 25 -4.53 9.08 8.04
CA PHE A 25 -4.16 10.48 8.36
C PHE A 25 -5.34 11.30 8.90
N SER A 26 -6.57 10.77 8.87
CA SER A 26 -7.74 11.46 9.38
C SER A 26 -7.86 11.23 10.90
N PRO A 27 -7.83 12.29 11.73
CA PRO A 27 -7.96 12.15 13.18
C PRO A 27 -9.38 11.77 13.64
N GLU A 28 -10.39 11.94 12.78
CA GLU A 28 -11.81 11.74 13.11
C GLU A 28 -12.31 10.31 12.86
N LYS A 29 -11.55 9.51 12.11
CA LYS A 29 -11.92 8.11 11.85
C LYS A 29 -11.17 7.23 12.84
N GLU A 30 -11.81 6.89 13.95
CA GLU A 30 -11.45 5.71 14.73
C GLU A 30 -11.22 4.58 13.75
N VAL A 31 -9.97 4.11 13.67
CA VAL A 31 -9.56 3.15 12.64
C VAL A 31 -10.36 1.89 12.86
N THR A 32 -11.35 1.68 11.97
CA THR A 32 -12.21 0.49 11.92
C THR A 32 -11.32 -0.75 11.92
N ARG A 33 -11.11 -1.34 13.10
CA ARG A 33 -10.30 -2.54 13.39
C ARG A 33 -8.99 -2.66 12.58
N ILE A 34 -7.90 -2.17 13.16
CA ILE A 34 -6.54 -2.46 12.68
C ILE A 34 -6.31 -3.99 12.73
N PRO A 35 -5.89 -4.63 11.62
CA PRO A 35 -5.51 -6.03 11.61
C PRO A 35 -4.43 -6.32 12.66
N ARG A 36 -4.53 -7.43 13.42
CA ARG A 36 -3.55 -7.76 14.49
C ARG A 36 -2.10 -7.80 14.02
N VAL A 37 -1.86 -8.12 12.74
CA VAL A 37 -0.52 -8.12 12.13
C VAL A 37 0.09 -6.71 12.06
N LEU A 38 -0.74 -5.68 11.95
CA LEU A 38 -0.34 -4.27 11.88
C LEU A 38 -0.31 -3.60 13.27
N TYR A 39 -0.73 -4.30 14.31
CA TYR A 39 -0.80 -3.80 15.68
C TYR A 39 0.56 -3.37 16.27
N PRO A 40 1.67 -4.13 16.15
CA PRO A 40 2.95 -3.67 16.68
C PRO A 40 3.50 -2.43 15.97
N LEU A 41 3.18 -2.27 14.68
CA LEU A 41 3.52 -1.07 13.91
C LEU A 41 2.65 0.13 14.33
N TYR A 42 1.39 -0.11 14.67
CA TYR A 42 0.50 0.90 15.22
C TYR A 42 0.99 1.45 16.57
N GLU A 43 1.40 0.57 17.49
CA GLU A 43 1.89 1.01 18.81
C GLU A 43 3.17 1.85 18.72
N GLN A 44 4.03 1.57 17.74
CA GLN A 44 5.31 2.30 17.58
C GLN A 44 5.18 3.61 16.79
N PHE A 45 4.31 3.67 15.78
CA PHE A 45 4.27 4.80 14.83
C PHE A 45 2.90 5.49 14.73
N GLY A 46 1.90 5.01 15.45
CA GLY A 46 0.53 5.53 15.42
C GLY A 46 -0.20 5.28 14.10
N THR A 47 -1.39 5.87 13.97
CA THR A 47 -2.19 5.81 12.73
C THR A 47 -1.44 6.43 11.55
N ALA A 48 -0.89 7.62 11.74
CA ALA A 48 -0.17 8.36 10.70
C ALA A 48 1.02 7.56 10.15
N GLY A 49 1.80 6.90 11.02
CA GLY A 49 2.93 6.08 10.61
C GLY A 49 2.53 4.86 9.79
N LEU A 50 1.45 4.17 10.18
CA LEU A 50 0.88 3.09 9.36
C LEU A 50 0.43 3.59 7.98
N GLY A 51 -0.21 4.77 7.92
CA GLY A 51 -0.60 5.41 6.66
C GLY A 51 0.59 5.67 5.75
N VAL A 52 1.69 6.22 6.30
CA VAL A 52 2.93 6.47 5.55
C VAL A 52 3.53 5.17 5.00
N VAL A 53 3.63 4.12 5.82
CA VAL A 53 4.20 2.83 5.40
C VAL A 53 3.35 2.18 4.30
N LEU A 54 2.02 2.18 4.46
CA LEU A 54 1.09 1.65 3.46
C LEU A 54 1.20 2.39 2.13
N MET A 55 1.27 3.73 2.17
CA MET A 55 1.45 4.54 0.98
C MET A 55 2.82 4.29 0.32
N ALA A 56 3.90 4.18 1.11
CA ALA A 56 5.23 3.93 0.60
C ALA A 56 5.32 2.55 -0.11
N ILE A 57 4.76 1.50 0.50
CA ILE A 57 4.68 0.16 -0.10
C ILE A 57 3.83 0.21 -1.38
N GLY A 58 2.68 0.90 -1.34
CA GLY A 58 1.82 1.04 -2.50
C GLY A 58 2.51 1.73 -3.69
N VAL A 59 3.20 2.83 -3.43
CA VAL A 59 4.02 3.54 -4.43
C VAL A 59 5.15 2.65 -4.96
N PHE A 60 5.83 1.92 -4.08
CA PHE A 60 6.88 0.99 -4.48
C PHE A 60 6.35 -0.10 -5.42
N CYS A 61 5.21 -0.72 -5.11
CA CYS A 61 4.57 -1.72 -5.97
C CYS A 61 4.21 -1.15 -7.34
N MET A 62 3.66 0.08 -7.39
CA MET A 62 3.32 0.75 -8.65
C MET A 62 4.56 1.03 -9.49
N LEU A 63 5.61 1.60 -8.88
CA LEU A 63 6.87 1.89 -9.57
C LEU A 63 7.52 0.61 -10.07
N TYR A 64 7.60 -0.43 -9.24
CA TYR A 64 8.13 -1.73 -9.62
C TYR A 64 7.39 -2.30 -10.83
N ALA A 65 6.06 -2.25 -10.84
CA ALA A 65 5.26 -2.72 -11.97
C ALA A 65 5.55 -1.92 -13.26
N ILE A 66 5.63 -0.59 -13.16
CA ILE A 66 5.92 0.29 -14.31
C ILE A 66 7.32 0.04 -14.87
N PHE A 67 8.36 0.03 -14.03
CA PHE A 67 9.74 -0.16 -14.47
C PHE A 67 9.97 -1.56 -15.05
N THR A 68 9.37 -2.57 -14.42
CA THR A 68 9.46 -3.96 -14.89
C THR A 68 8.72 -4.14 -16.22
N TYR A 69 7.56 -3.51 -16.40
CA TYR A 69 6.86 -3.50 -17.70
C TYR A 69 7.69 -2.82 -18.79
N LYS A 70 8.32 -1.68 -18.49
CA LYS A 70 9.19 -0.96 -19.44
C LYS A 70 10.41 -1.78 -19.85
N ARG A 71 11.02 -2.53 -18.93
CA ARG A 71 12.18 -3.40 -19.24
C ARG A 71 11.86 -4.62 -20.11
N MET A 72 10.58 -5.03 -20.17
CA MET A 72 10.14 -6.15 -21.01
C MET A 72 9.72 -5.73 -22.42
N LYS A 73 9.54 -4.44 -22.65
CA LYS A 73 9.24 -3.87 -23.97
C LYS A 73 10.54 -3.51 -24.67
#